data_AF-A0A7W1W9Q5-F1
#
_entry.id   AF-A0A7W1W9Q5-F1
#
_cell.length_a   1.000
_cell.length_b   1.000
_cell.length_c   1.000
_cell.angle_alpha   90.00
_cell.angle_beta   90.00
_cell.angle_gamma   90.00
#
_symmetry.space_group_name_H-M   'P 1'
#
loop_
_entity.id
_entity.type
_entity.pdbx_description
1 polymer ?
#
loop_
_entity_poly.entity_id
_entity_poly.type
_entity_poly.pdbx_seq_one_letter_code
_entity_poly.pdbx_strand_id
1 'polypeptide(L)'
;MAADVRPDADENYRKVIEAIDVLMETQASEPIAQILGVHYEGVFANEKMCGALRPQFFKTFKGGDEVKSLPRLKNGVHLTTLAPEVENGIELVRELKKQNWIVSIGHTKADLETLDKAFEAGAKHLTHFFNAMTGLHHRDVGVVGWALTKDEVTFDIIADGVHVATPILKFGVESKGTDKVSLISDSVAPTGLGDGNFDLWNEKISVV
;
A
#
# COMPACT_ATOMS: atom_id res chain seq x y z
N MET A 1 13.14 -1.16 6.58
CA MET A 1 12.19 -0.86 5.48
C MET A 1 11.37 -2.10 5.19
N ALA A 2 10.13 -1.96 4.73
CA ALA A 2 9.39 -3.11 4.19
C ALA A 2 9.78 -3.32 2.72
N ALA A 3 9.90 -4.57 2.28
CA ALA A 3 10.03 -4.89 0.86
C ALA A 3 8.64 -4.84 0.22
N ASP A 4 8.45 -4.02 -0.81
CA ASP A 4 7.17 -3.90 -1.50
C ASP A 4 6.99 -4.99 -2.56
N VAL A 5 5.78 -5.56 -2.62
CA VAL A 5 5.40 -6.67 -3.49
C VAL A 5 4.08 -6.34 -4.16
N ARG A 6 4.13 -6.17 -5.48
CA ARG A 6 2.99 -5.84 -6.32
C ARG A 6 2.25 -7.07 -6.84
N PRO A 7 1.02 -6.92 -7.36
CA PRO A 7 0.20 -8.01 -7.87
C PRO A 7 0.88 -8.74 -9.03
N ASP A 8 1.04 -10.04 -8.83
CA ASP A 8 1.67 -10.95 -9.78
C ASP A 8 1.15 -12.39 -9.58
N ALA A 9 1.61 -13.33 -10.39
CA ALA A 9 1.30 -14.74 -10.24
C ALA A 9 1.73 -15.28 -8.87
N ASP A 10 0.96 -16.22 -8.31
CA ASP A 10 1.21 -16.83 -7.00
C ASP A 10 2.60 -17.44 -6.84
N GLU A 11 3.17 -17.96 -7.94
CA GLU A 11 4.53 -18.49 -7.96
C GLU A 11 5.56 -17.40 -7.66
N ASN A 12 5.36 -16.18 -8.18
CA ASN A 12 6.28 -15.06 -7.96
C ASN A 12 6.19 -14.55 -6.53
N TYR A 13 5.00 -14.51 -5.92
CA TYR A 13 4.87 -14.20 -4.49
C TYR A 13 5.69 -15.15 -3.61
N ARG A 14 5.63 -16.47 -3.88
CA ARG A 14 6.40 -17.45 -3.10
C ARG A 14 7.91 -17.22 -3.26
N LYS A 15 8.38 -17.05 -4.51
CA LYS A 15 9.79 -16.77 -4.80
C LYS A 15 10.30 -15.51 -4.10
N VAL A 16 9.52 -14.43 -4.15
CA VAL A 16 9.89 -13.15 -3.53
C VAL A 16 9.93 -13.27 -2.00
N ILE A 17 8.95 -13.93 -1.39
CA ILE A 17 8.93 -14.15 0.07
C ILE A 17 10.09 -15.02 0.53
N GLU A 18 10.39 -16.11 -0.17
CA GLU A 18 11.54 -16.95 0.12
C GLU A 18 12.85 -16.15 0.02
N ALA A 19 13.00 -15.32 -1.01
CA ALA A 19 14.16 -14.45 -1.16
C ALA A 19 14.28 -13.41 -0.02
N ILE A 20 13.17 -12.80 0.39
CA ILE A 20 13.17 -11.85 1.51
C ILE A 20 13.53 -12.53 2.83
N ASP A 21 13.00 -13.73 3.11
CA ASP A 21 13.37 -14.48 4.32
C ASP A 21 14.88 -14.75 4.37
N VAL A 22 15.47 -15.19 3.25
CA VAL A 22 16.93 -15.39 3.14
C VAL A 22 17.69 -14.09 3.36
N LEU A 23 17.25 -12.98 2.73
CA LEU A 23 17.88 -11.68 2.90
C LEU A 23 17.80 -11.18 4.34
N MET A 24 16.67 -11.37 5.02
CA MET A 24 16.49 -11.04 6.43
C MET A 24 17.47 -11.77 7.34
N GLU A 25 17.71 -13.06 7.10
CA GLU A 25 18.69 -13.85 7.85
C GLU A 25 20.12 -13.38 7.57
N THR A 26 20.46 -13.15 6.29
CA THR A 26 21.83 -12.80 5.88
C THR A 26 22.27 -11.40 6.29
N GLN A 27 21.36 -10.43 6.35
CA GLN A 27 21.67 -9.04 6.71
C GLN A 27 21.65 -8.77 8.22
N ALA A 28 21.21 -9.73 9.04
CA ALA A 28 20.88 -9.49 10.46
C ALA A 28 22.06 -8.97 11.30
N SER A 29 23.30 -9.30 10.92
CA SER A 29 24.52 -8.83 11.58
C SER A 29 25.20 -7.65 10.89
N GLU A 30 24.68 -7.21 9.75
CA GLU A 30 25.32 -6.20 8.92
C GLU A 30 24.84 -4.79 9.31
N PRO A 31 25.73 -3.78 9.35
CA PRO A 31 25.38 -2.40 9.67
C PRO A 31 24.75 -1.67 8.47
N ILE A 32 23.76 -2.30 7.84
CA ILE A 32 23.05 -1.82 6.66
C ILE A 32 21.56 -1.64 6.96
N ALA A 33 20.83 -1.02 6.03
CA ALA A 33 19.39 -0.93 6.14
C ALA A 33 18.75 -2.33 6.20
N GLN A 34 17.98 -2.57 7.26
CA GLN A 34 17.36 -3.86 7.51
C GLN A 34 15.97 -3.95 6.89
N ILE A 35 15.65 -5.10 6.32
CA ILE A 35 14.28 -5.48 5.95
C ILE A 35 13.54 -5.85 7.23
N LEU A 36 12.44 -5.16 7.50
CA LEU A 36 11.63 -5.36 8.71
C LEU A 36 10.41 -6.25 8.44
N GLY A 37 10.10 -6.48 7.17
CA GLY A 37 8.90 -7.14 6.73
C GLY A 37 8.62 -6.93 5.25
N VAL A 38 7.38 -7.24 4.88
CA VAL A 38 6.89 -7.17 3.52
C VAL A 38 5.61 -6.35 3.46
N HIS A 39 5.46 -5.58 2.39
CA HIS A 39 4.27 -4.83 2.06
C HIS A 39 3.67 -5.43 0.79
N TYR A 40 2.44 -5.93 0.88
CA TYR A 40 1.66 -6.41 -0.24
C TYR A 40 0.80 -5.26 -0.76
N GLU A 41 1.19 -4.64 -1.86
CA GLU A 41 0.46 -3.52 -2.42
C GLU A 41 -0.58 -3.99 -3.44
N GLY A 42 -1.88 -3.87 -3.12
CA GLY A 42 -2.93 -3.90 -4.12
C GLY A 42 -3.35 -5.27 -4.64
N VAL A 43 -3.11 -6.35 -3.89
CA VAL A 43 -3.67 -7.69 -4.22
C VAL A 43 -5.20 -7.66 -4.31
N PHE A 44 -5.83 -6.86 -3.47
CA PHE A 44 -7.27 -6.66 -3.39
C PHE A 44 -7.57 -5.16 -3.57
N ALA A 45 -7.48 -4.67 -4.81
CA ALA A 45 -7.60 -3.25 -5.13
C ALA A 45 -8.74 -2.96 -6.11
N ASN A 46 -9.14 -1.69 -6.22
CA ASN A 46 -10.11 -1.26 -7.22
C ASN A 46 -9.43 -1.13 -8.58
N GLU A 47 -9.90 -1.88 -9.58
CA GLU A 47 -9.36 -1.82 -10.95
C GLU A 47 -9.38 -0.40 -11.54
N LYS A 48 -10.35 0.44 -11.16
CA LYS A 48 -10.45 1.83 -11.66
C LYS A 48 -9.45 2.77 -11.01
N MET A 49 -8.81 2.34 -9.92
CA MET A 49 -7.80 3.08 -9.18
C MET A 49 -6.48 2.30 -9.13
N CYS A 50 -6.25 1.38 -10.08
CA CYS A 50 -5.09 0.49 -10.07
C CYS A 50 -3.77 1.23 -10.34
N GLY A 51 -3.78 2.39 -11.00
CA GLY A 51 -2.55 3.11 -11.33
C GLY A 51 -1.59 2.24 -12.15
N ALA A 52 -0.38 2.03 -11.64
CA ALA A 52 0.65 1.16 -12.23
C ALA A 52 0.57 -0.31 -11.77
N LEU A 53 -0.42 -0.68 -10.96
CA LEU A 53 -0.65 -2.07 -10.59
C LEU A 53 -1.21 -2.87 -11.78
N ARG A 54 -1.04 -4.20 -11.73
CA ARG A 54 -1.43 -5.13 -12.80
C ARG A 54 -2.77 -5.80 -12.47
N PRO A 55 -3.92 -5.28 -12.97
CA PRO A 55 -5.25 -5.70 -12.49
C PRO A 55 -5.58 -7.15 -12.80
N GLN A 56 -4.96 -7.73 -13.83
CA GLN A 56 -5.10 -9.14 -14.19
C GLN A 56 -4.61 -10.11 -13.10
N PHE A 57 -3.85 -9.64 -12.11
CA PHE A 57 -3.41 -10.42 -10.94
C PHE A 57 -4.18 -10.06 -9.66
N PHE A 58 -5.18 -9.19 -9.74
CA PHE A 58 -6.01 -8.89 -8.57
C PHE A 58 -6.78 -10.13 -8.17
N LYS A 59 -6.89 -10.33 -6.86
CA LYS A 59 -7.65 -11.42 -6.26
C LYS A 59 -8.97 -10.90 -5.74
N THR A 60 -9.92 -11.82 -5.63
CA THR A 60 -11.18 -11.59 -4.94
C THR A 60 -11.22 -12.46 -3.70
N PHE A 61 -11.48 -11.86 -2.54
CA PHE A 61 -11.63 -12.61 -1.30
C PHE A 61 -13.01 -13.27 -1.28
N LYS A 62 -13.05 -14.60 -1.19
CA LYS A 62 -14.31 -15.38 -1.14
C LYS A 62 -14.70 -15.80 0.27
N GLY A 63 -13.92 -15.43 1.28
CA GLY A 63 -14.24 -15.64 2.69
C GLY A 63 -13.43 -16.76 3.34
N GLY A 64 -13.76 -17.05 4.60
CA GLY A 64 -13.10 -18.10 5.38
C GLY A 64 -11.62 -17.77 5.64
N ASP A 65 -10.76 -18.75 5.41
CA ASP A 65 -9.34 -18.72 5.76
C ASP A 65 -8.42 -18.41 4.57
N GLU A 66 -8.94 -17.88 3.44
CA GLU A 66 -8.15 -17.65 2.22
C GLU A 66 -6.92 -16.76 2.43
N VAL A 67 -6.96 -15.84 3.40
CA VAL A 67 -5.80 -15.02 3.77
C VAL A 67 -4.61 -15.89 4.22
N LYS A 68 -4.85 -17.07 4.81
CA LYS A 68 -3.79 -18.01 5.21
C LYS A 68 -3.05 -18.61 4.02
N SER A 69 -3.63 -18.53 2.82
CA SER A 69 -3.00 -19.01 1.59
C SER A 69 -2.02 -18.00 0.97
N LEU A 70 -2.06 -16.74 1.41
CA LEU A 70 -1.07 -15.76 1.00
C LEU A 70 0.30 -16.18 1.54
N PRO A 71 1.35 -16.22 0.69
CA PRO A 71 2.70 -16.47 1.18
C PRO A 71 3.08 -15.49 2.29
N ARG A 72 3.80 -15.95 3.31
CA ARG A 72 4.20 -15.12 4.46
C ARG A 72 5.67 -15.35 4.77
N LEU A 73 6.35 -14.28 5.12
CA LEU A 73 7.65 -14.34 5.78
C LEU A 73 7.56 -15.19 7.05
N LYS A 74 8.65 -15.92 7.36
CA LYS A 74 8.80 -16.67 8.62
C LYS A 74 8.79 -15.75 9.83
N ASN A 75 9.44 -14.58 9.69
CA ASN A 75 9.55 -13.55 10.71
C ASN A 75 9.38 -12.16 10.09
N GLY A 76 8.96 -11.18 10.88
CA GLY A 76 8.81 -9.79 10.45
C GLY A 76 7.35 -9.35 10.26
N VAL A 77 7.20 -8.11 9.82
CA VAL A 77 5.89 -7.45 9.68
C VAL A 77 5.26 -7.79 8.34
N HIS A 78 3.95 -8.02 8.33
CA HIS A 78 3.15 -8.12 7.12
C HIS A 78 2.23 -6.90 7.03
N LEU A 79 2.48 -6.03 6.07
CA LEU A 79 1.64 -4.89 5.71
C LEU A 79 0.91 -5.23 4.41
N THR A 80 -0.33 -4.80 4.26
CA THR A 80 -1.04 -4.88 2.99
C THR A 80 -1.82 -3.60 2.73
N THR A 81 -1.86 -3.20 1.45
CA THR A 81 -2.71 -2.12 0.95
C THR A 81 -3.86 -2.72 0.16
N LEU A 82 -5.09 -2.34 0.50
CA LEU A 82 -6.29 -2.80 -0.19
C LEU A 82 -7.32 -1.69 -0.37
N ALA A 83 -8.24 -1.92 -1.30
CA ALA A 83 -9.41 -1.08 -1.50
C ALA A 83 -10.61 -1.70 -0.76
N PRO A 84 -11.18 -1.03 0.26
CA PRO A 84 -12.19 -1.65 1.12
C PRO A 84 -13.54 -1.88 0.44
N GLU A 85 -13.81 -1.24 -0.70
CA GLU A 85 -15.06 -1.38 -1.47
C GLU A 85 -15.09 -2.58 -2.41
N VAL A 86 -14.01 -3.36 -2.51
CA VAL A 86 -14.00 -4.62 -3.27
C VAL A 86 -14.92 -5.66 -2.63
N GLU A 87 -15.30 -6.69 -3.39
CA GLU A 87 -16.15 -7.78 -2.88
C GLU A 87 -15.57 -8.38 -1.59
N ASN A 88 -16.38 -8.40 -0.52
CA ASN A 88 -16.00 -8.84 0.83
C ASN A 88 -14.82 -8.08 1.46
N GLY A 89 -14.55 -6.84 1.02
CA GLY A 89 -13.39 -6.06 1.45
C GLY A 89 -13.36 -5.78 2.96
N ILE A 90 -14.51 -5.49 3.57
CA ILE A 90 -14.58 -5.24 5.02
C ILE A 90 -14.29 -6.53 5.82
N GLU A 91 -14.83 -7.67 5.38
CA GLU A 91 -14.55 -8.98 5.97
C GLU A 91 -13.07 -9.35 5.82
N LEU A 92 -12.48 -9.05 4.66
CA LEU A 92 -11.05 -9.23 4.40
C LEU A 92 -10.20 -8.41 5.38
N VAL A 93 -10.53 -7.13 5.62
CA VAL A 93 -9.83 -6.31 6.63
C VAL A 93 -9.84 -7.01 7.99
N ARG A 94 -11.01 -7.47 8.46
CA ARG A 94 -11.13 -8.16 9.76
C ARG A 94 -10.27 -9.41 9.80
N GLU A 95 -10.25 -10.19 8.73
CA GLU A 95 -9.48 -11.43 8.67
C GLU A 95 -7.96 -11.18 8.65
N LEU A 96 -7.51 -10.20 7.88
CA LEU A 96 -6.11 -9.74 7.89
C LEU A 96 -5.69 -9.28 9.30
N LYS A 97 -6.53 -8.50 9.98
CA LYS A 97 -6.27 -8.05 11.35
C LYS A 97 -6.16 -9.21 12.34
N LYS A 98 -7.03 -10.22 12.27
CA LYS A 98 -6.92 -11.44 13.11
C LYS A 98 -5.60 -12.18 12.89
N GLN A 99 -5.06 -12.14 11.67
CA GLN A 99 -3.79 -12.76 11.31
C GLN A 99 -2.57 -11.85 11.54
N ASN A 100 -2.77 -10.75 12.29
CA ASN A 100 -1.77 -9.77 12.68
C ASN A 100 -1.13 -9.01 11.51
N TRP A 101 -1.86 -8.82 10.40
CA TRP A 101 -1.44 -7.91 9.35
C TRP A 101 -1.70 -6.46 9.75
N ILE A 102 -0.83 -5.56 9.31
CA ILE A 102 -1.13 -4.14 9.22
C ILE A 102 -1.91 -3.94 7.93
N VAL A 103 -3.02 -3.20 7.99
CA VAL A 103 -3.89 -2.97 6.84
C VAL A 103 -3.95 -1.49 6.58
N SER A 104 -3.58 -1.11 5.36
CA SER A 104 -3.63 0.24 4.82
C SER A 104 -4.68 0.32 3.70
N ILE A 105 -5.32 1.47 3.59
CA ILE A 105 -6.31 1.78 2.57
C ILE A 105 -5.61 2.47 1.40
N GLY A 106 -5.83 2.00 0.19
CA GLY A 106 -5.25 2.59 -1.02
C GLY A 106 -5.89 2.01 -2.28
N HIS A 107 -5.57 2.60 -3.45
CA HIS A 107 -6.15 2.17 -4.74
C HIS A 107 -7.68 2.04 -4.69
N THR A 108 -8.32 3.04 -4.10
CA THR A 108 -9.73 2.99 -3.69
C THR A 108 -10.50 4.22 -4.13
N LYS A 109 -11.78 4.02 -4.41
CA LYS A 109 -12.77 5.11 -4.55
C LYS A 109 -13.96 4.87 -3.62
N ALA A 110 -13.70 4.25 -2.47
CA ALA A 110 -14.70 3.94 -1.47
C ALA A 110 -15.46 5.20 -1.02
N ASP A 111 -16.75 5.02 -0.73
CA ASP A 111 -17.54 6.04 -0.05
C ASP A 111 -17.21 6.11 1.45
N LEU A 112 -17.72 7.15 2.11
CA LEU A 112 -17.44 7.39 3.52
C LEU A 112 -17.92 6.26 4.43
N GLU A 113 -19.08 5.68 4.14
CA GLU A 113 -19.63 4.58 4.94
C GLU A 113 -18.71 3.35 4.87
N THR A 114 -18.18 3.04 3.69
CA THR A 114 -17.23 1.95 3.47
C THR A 114 -15.90 2.23 4.16
N LEU A 115 -15.38 3.45 4.07
CA LEU A 115 -14.15 3.86 4.75
C LEU A 115 -14.28 3.79 6.27
N ASP A 116 -15.39 4.25 6.84
CA ASP A 116 -15.66 4.14 8.27
C ASP A 116 -15.76 2.67 8.70
N LYS A 117 -16.45 1.81 7.95
CA LYS A 117 -16.49 0.37 8.23
C LYS A 117 -15.10 -0.28 8.18
N ALA A 118 -14.26 0.11 7.23
CA ALA A 118 -12.90 -0.40 7.11
C ALA A 118 -12.02 0.07 8.27
N PHE A 119 -12.18 1.33 8.69
CA PHE A 119 -11.51 1.90 9.85
C PHE A 119 -11.87 1.16 11.14
N GLU A 120 -13.17 0.93 11.39
CA GLU A 120 -13.65 0.16 12.54
C GLU A 120 -13.19 -1.30 12.49
N ALA A 121 -13.04 -1.86 11.29
CA ALA A 121 -12.46 -3.19 11.10
C ALA A 121 -10.94 -3.23 11.34
N GLY A 122 -10.26 -2.08 11.45
CA GLY A 122 -8.87 -1.94 11.85
C GLY A 122 -7.90 -1.45 10.77
N ALA A 123 -8.40 -1.00 9.60
CA ALA A 123 -7.58 -0.35 8.58
C ALA A 123 -7.43 1.14 8.89
N LYS A 124 -6.33 1.51 9.57
CA LYS A 124 -6.12 2.85 10.16
C LYS A 124 -5.04 3.69 9.45
N HIS A 125 -4.52 3.20 8.34
CA HIS A 125 -3.48 3.88 7.55
C HIS A 125 -3.96 4.08 6.11
N LEU A 126 -3.44 5.09 5.40
CA LEU A 126 -3.57 5.22 3.95
C LEU A 126 -2.20 5.21 3.27
N THR A 127 -2.13 4.47 2.17
CA THR A 127 -0.93 4.33 1.35
C THR A 127 -0.86 5.46 0.32
N HIS A 128 0.35 5.97 0.07
CA HIS A 128 0.74 7.02 -0.87
C HIS A 128 -0.32 8.10 -1.05
N PHE A 129 -0.74 8.68 0.07
CA PHE A 129 -1.88 9.58 0.19
C PHE A 129 -1.91 10.64 -0.93
N PHE A 130 -3.13 10.90 -1.43
CA PHE A 130 -3.49 11.60 -2.67
C PHE A 130 -3.41 10.77 -3.96
N ASN A 131 -2.56 9.75 -4.06
CA ASN A 131 -2.41 8.95 -5.27
C ASN A 131 -3.43 7.81 -5.31
N ALA A 132 -3.94 7.49 -6.50
CA ALA A 132 -4.87 6.37 -6.70
C ALA A 132 -6.06 6.35 -5.72
N MET A 133 -6.58 7.53 -5.34
CA MET A 133 -7.76 7.67 -4.49
C MET A 133 -8.65 8.85 -4.90
N THR A 134 -9.91 8.91 -4.44
CA THR A 134 -10.78 10.05 -4.73
C THR A 134 -10.31 11.30 -3.97
N GLY A 135 -10.18 12.40 -4.72
CA GLY A 135 -9.74 13.69 -4.19
C GLY A 135 -10.79 14.41 -3.34
N LEU A 136 -10.41 15.57 -2.82
CA LEU A 136 -11.28 16.41 -1.99
C LEU A 136 -12.17 17.30 -2.85
N HIS A 137 -13.48 17.23 -2.65
CA HIS A 137 -14.46 18.16 -3.22
C HIS A 137 -15.44 18.67 -2.14
N HIS A 138 -15.86 19.93 -2.23
CA HIS A 138 -16.64 20.59 -1.17
C HIS A 138 -18.03 19.98 -0.86
N ARG A 139 -18.61 19.22 -1.80
CA ARG A 139 -19.87 18.47 -1.62
C ARG A 139 -19.69 16.95 -1.51
N ASP A 140 -18.50 16.47 -1.84
CA ASP A 140 -18.15 15.06 -1.80
C ASP A 140 -16.69 14.98 -1.36
N VAL A 141 -16.49 14.79 -0.06
CA VAL A 141 -15.17 14.89 0.57
C VAL A 141 -14.18 13.85 0.04
N GLY A 142 -14.66 12.75 -0.54
CA GLY A 142 -13.82 11.66 -1.05
C GLY A 142 -12.94 11.01 0.01
N VAL A 143 -12.05 10.12 -0.43
CA VAL A 143 -11.09 9.42 0.43
C VAL A 143 -10.11 10.40 1.06
N VAL A 144 -9.62 11.38 0.29
CA VAL A 144 -8.70 12.42 0.79
C VAL A 144 -9.33 13.24 1.91
N GLY A 145 -10.56 13.74 1.72
CA GLY A 145 -11.23 14.53 2.75
C GLY A 145 -11.60 13.71 3.98
N TRP A 146 -12.02 12.46 3.81
CA TRP A 146 -12.26 11.55 4.93
C TRP A 146 -11.01 11.36 5.79
N ALA A 147 -9.87 11.06 5.18
CA ALA A 147 -8.63 10.83 5.92
C ALA A 147 -8.12 12.09 6.64
N LEU A 148 -8.26 13.26 6.03
CA LEU A 148 -7.87 14.54 6.65
C LEU A 148 -8.77 14.94 7.84
N THR A 149 -10.04 14.54 7.83
CA THR A 149 -11.01 14.90 8.89
C THR A 149 -11.13 13.86 10.01
N LYS A 150 -10.42 12.73 9.91
CA LYS A 150 -10.44 11.64 10.89
C LYS A 150 -9.12 11.59 11.67
N ASP A 151 -9.07 12.17 12.87
CA ASP A 151 -7.82 12.39 13.64
C ASP A 151 -6.97 11.13 13.88
N GLU A 152 -7.62 9.98 14.08
CA GLU A 152 -6.95 8.71 14.39
C GLU A 152 -6.30 8.05 13.16
N VAL A 153 -6.67 8.48 11.95
CA VAL A 153 -6.09 7.96 10.71
C VAL A 153 -4.66 8.47 10.57
N THR A 154 -3.78 7.63 10.04
CA THR A 154 -2.42 8.00 9.62
C THR A 154 -2.27 7.81 8.13
N PHE A 155 -1.26 8.41 7.51
CA PHE A 155 -0.97 8.14 6.10
C PHE A 155 0.50 8.33 5.77
N ASP A 156 0.94 7.69 4.69
CA ASP A 156 2.25 7.93 4.09
C ASP A 156 2.15 8.75 2.80
N ILE A 157 3.21 9.51 2.47
CA ILE A 157 3.26 10.39 1.30
C ILE A 157 4.59 10.23 0.56
N ILE A 158 4.51 10.23 -0.77
CA ILE A 158 5.66 10.35 -1.68
C ILE A 158 5.97 11.84 -1.87
N ALA A 159 7.10 12.30 -1.35
CA ALA A 159 7.48 13.72 -1.30
C ALA A 159 8.54 14.11 -2.35
N ASP A 160 8.39 13.64 -3.59
CA ASP A 160 9.30 13.92 -4.71
C ASP A 160 8.97 15.20 -5.50
N GLY A 161 7.79 15.79 -5.26
CA GLY A 161 7.30 16.96 -5.99
C GLY A 161 6.65 16.64 -7.35
N VAL A 162 6.66 15.38 -7.78
CA VAL A 162 6.06 14.89 -9.03
C VAL A 162 4.75 14.18 -8.75
N HIS A 163 4.75 13.19 -7.84
CA HIS A 163 3.53 12.51 -7.41
C HIS A 163 2.58 13.48 -6.71
N VAL A 164 3.14 14.33 -5.85
CA VAL A 164 2.38 15.31 -5.08
C VAL A 164 3.08 16.66 -5.17
N ALA A 165 2.37 17.66 -5.72
CA ALA A 165 2.88 19.02 -5.81
C ALA A 165 3.21 19.59 -4.42
N THR A 166 4.30 20.36 -4.29
CA THR A 166 4.76 20.92 -3.01
C THR A 166 3.67 21.66 -2.19
N PRO A 167 2.77 22.46 -2.78
CA PRO A 167 1.67 23.06 -2.03
C PRO A 167 0.71 22.03 -1.41
N ILE A 168 0.48 20.90 -2.07
CA ILE A 168 -0.38 19.80 -1.59
C ILE A 168 0.33 19.00 -0.49
N LEU A 169 1.64 18.78 -0.60
CA LEU A 169 2.45 18.20 0.49
C LEU A 169 2.30 19.03 1.77
N LYS A 170 2.50 20.35 1.64
CA LYS A 170 2.35 21.28 2.76
C LYS A 170 0.93 21.23 3.34
N PHE A 171 -0.08 21.33 2.48
CA PHE A 171 -1.49 21.26 2.88
C PHE A 171 -1.82 19.97 3.65
N GLY A 172 -1.40 18.81 3.14
CA GLY A 172 -1.67 17.51 3.77
C GLY A 172 -0.99 17.39 5.13
N VAL A 173 0.29 17.75 5.23
CA VAL A 173 1.06 17.67 6.49
C VAL A 173 0.52 18.64 7.54
N GLU A 174 0.27 19.91 7.16
CA GLU A 174 -0.25 20.92 8.09
C GLU A 174 -1.68 20.59 8.56
N SER A 175 -2.52 20.05 7.68
CA SER A 175 -3.88 19.66 8.03
C SER A 175 -3.91 18.45 8.96
N LYS A 176 -2.96 17.51 8.82
CA LYS A 176 -2.97 16.24 9.54
C LYS A 176 -2.15 16.23 10.82
N GLY A 177 -1.04 16.98 10.85
CA GLY A 177 -0.04 16.94 11.91
C GLY A 177 1.09 15.96 11.60
N THR A 178 2.32 16.37 11.92
CA THR A 178 3.55 15.63 11.58
C THR A 178 3.68 14.27 12.27
N ASP A 179 2.97 14.03 13.37
CA ASP A 179 2.96 12.77 14.10
C ASP A 179 2.09 11.68 13.44
N LYS A 180 1.31 12.05 12.43
CA LYS A 180 0.38 11.16 11.69
C LYS A 180 0.77 10.95 10.24
N VAL A 181 1.88 11.54 9.80
CA VAL A 181 2.37 11.48 8.42
C VAL A 181 3.74 10.86 8.37
N SER A 182 3.91 9.82 7.54
CA SER A 182 5.20 9.23 7.21
C SER A 182 5.63 9.55 5.78
N LEU A 183 6.93 9.62 5.54
CA LEU A 183 7.48 9.73 4.19
C LEU A 183 7.83 8.34 3.67
N ILE A 184 7.49 8.08 2.41
CA ILE A 184 7.90 6.90 1.67
C ILE A 184 8.52 7.32 0.33
N SER A 185 9.33 6.43 -0.24
CA SER A 185 9.87 6.64 -1.58
C SER A 185 8.93 6.15 -2.69
N ASP A 186 8.15 5.09 -2.43
CA ASP A 186 7.51 4.25 -3.47
C ASP A 186 8.46 3.95 -4.65
N SER A 187 9.74 3.74 -4.30
CA SER A 187 10.82 3.62 -5.26
C SER A 187 10.80 2.26 -5.94
N VAL A 188 11.01 2.27 -7.25
CA VAL A 188 11.16 1.06 -8.08
C VAL A 188 12.63 0.75 -8.36
N ALA A 189 12.92 -0.44 -8.88
CA ALA A 189 14.30 -0.92 -9.11
C ALA A 189 15.23 0.04 -9.88
N PRO A 190 14.75 0.84 -10.86
CA PRO A 190 15.57 1.86 -11.54
C PRO A 190 16.05 3.05 -10.68
N THR A 191 15.59 3.18 -9.44
CA THR A 191 15.92 4.33 -8.58
C THR A 191 17.43 4.46 -8.40
N GLY A 192 17.97 5.66 -8.69
CA GLY A 192 19.40 5.97 -8.59
C GLY A 192 20.24 5.55 -9.80
N LEU A 193 19.66 4.94 -10.84
CA LEU A 193 20.38 4.56 -12.07
C LEU A 193 20.46 5.68 -13.13
N GLY A 194 19.75 6.80 -12.90
CA GLY A 194 19.64 7.93 -13.83
C GLY A 194 18.53 7.75 -14.88
N ASP A 195 18.32 8.80 -15.68
CA ASP A 195 17.26 8.85 -16.70
C ASP A 195 17.48 7.76 -17.75
N GLY A 196 16.40 7.08 -18.15
CA GLY A 196 16.49 5.98 -19.09
C GLY A 196 15.22 5.15 -19.22
N ASN A 197 15.29 4.17 -20.12
CA ASN A 197 14.24 3.17 -20.27
C ASN A 197 14.69 1.86 -19.64
N PHE A 198 13.87 1.31 -18.77
CA PHE A 198 14.15 0.09 -18.02
C PHE A 198 13.04 -0.93 -18.26
N ASP A 199 13.41 -2.20 -18.36
CA ASP A 199 12.45 -3.29 -18.37
C ASP A 199 12.16 -3.68 -16.92
N LEU A 200 10.91 -3.47 -16.47
CA LEU A 200 10.44 -3.82 -15.14
C LEU A 200 9.04 -4.43 -15.24
N TRP A 201 8.82 -5.57 -14.57
CA TRP A 201 7.54 -6.30 -14.60
C TRP A 201 7.04 -6.69 -16.02
N ASN A 202 7.99 -6.95 -16.94
CA ASN A 202 7.73 -7.17 -18.37
C ASN A 202 7.11 -5.97 -19.10
N GLU A 203 7.27 -4.77 -18.54
CA GLU A 203 6.86 -3.51 -19.13
C GLU A 203 8.08 -2.60 -19.28
N LYS A 204 8.00 -1.65 -20.23
CA LYS A 204 9.01 -0.60 -20.37
C LYS A 204 8.61 0.59 -19.52
N ILE A 205 9.47 0.95 -18.58
CA ILE A 205 9.32 2.14 -17.74
C ILE A 205 10.35 3.17 -18.16
N SER A 206 9.89 4.39 -18.41
CA SER A 206 10.76 5.54 -18.63
C SER A 206 10.94 6.30 -17.32
N VAL A 207 12.19 6.42 -16.86
CA VAL A 207 12.59 7.30 -15.77
C VAL A 207 13.14 8.58 -16.40
N VAL A 208 12.62 9.72 -15.95
CA VAL A 208 12.95 11.07 -16.42
C VAL A 208 13.20 12.00 -15.25
#